data_AF-A0A7Z9Z9P2-F1
#
_entry.id   AF-A0A7Z9Z9P2-F1
#
_cell.length_a   1.000
_cell.length_b   1.000
_cell.length_c   1.000
_cell.angle_alpha   90.00
_cell.angle_beta   90.00
_cell.angle_gamma   90.00
#
_symmetry.space_group_name_H-M   'P 1'
#
loop_
_entity.id
_entity.type
_entity.pdbx_description
1 polymer ?
#
loop_
_entity_poly.entity_id
_entity_poly.type
_entity_poly.pdbx_seq_one_letter_code
_entity_poly.pdbx_strand_id
1 'polypeptide(L)'
;MDKIVFQPLTDMAFWRKRKEEIRKRFLSVTQIASSVNWNVHYAFFKPVTPTEEELKRFQQKVRDVKEELLLLKKHFKPKHPQMVQALESKLNHLIEEYKSYPFSNREEFFQIRLNFLRNALKKCFVG
;
A
#
# COMPACT_ATOMS: atom_id res chain seq x y z
N MET A 1 11.46 -26.49 -38.85
CA MET A 1 10.87 -26.47 -37.49
C MET A 1 11.85 -25.78 -36.58
N ASP A 2 11.73 -24.46 -36.46
CA ASP A 2 12.71 -23.62 -35.78
C ASP A 2 12.63 -23.79 -34.26
N LYS A 3 13.77 -24.19 -33.69
CA LYS A 3 13.97 -24.30 -32.25
C LYS A 3 14.05 -22.89 -31.67
N ILE A 4 13.14 -22.55 -30.76
CA ILE A 4 13.26 -21.34 -29.95
C ILE A 4 14.48 -21.50 -29.05
N VAL A 5 15.58 -20.85 -29.44
CA VAL A 5 16.80 -20.79 -28.65
C VAL A 5 16.55 -19.87 -27.45
N PHE A 6 16.40 -20.46 -26.27
CA PHE A 6 16.47 -19.74 -25.00
C PHE A 6 17.85 -19.08 -24.92
N GLN A 7 17.91 -17.77 -25.15
CA GLN A 7 19.12 -16.99 -24.90
C GLN A 7 19.26 -16.79 -23.38
N PRO A 8 20.37 -17.22 -22.76
CA PRO A 8 20.58 -17.00 -21.34
C PRO A 8 20.73 -15.49 -21.07
N LEU A 9 20.04 -15.03 -20.03
CA LEU A 9 20.07 -13.65 -19.53
C LEU A 9 21.46 -13.30 -18.97
N THR A 10 22.46 -13.13 -19.83
CA THR A 10 23.83 -12.76 -19.45
C THR A 10 24.08 -11.27 -19.43
N ASP A 11 23.05 -10.44 -19.60
CA ASP A 11 23.20 -9.00 -19.53
C ASP A 11 22.83 -8.48 -18.13
N MET A 12 23.73 -8.73 -17.18
CA MET A 12 23.60 -8.29 -15.78
C MET A 12 23.46 -6.75 -15.67
N ALA A 13 23.93 -6.00 -16.66
CA ALA A 13 23.75 -4.55 -16.75
C ALA A 13 22.30 -4.20 -17.13
N PHE A 14 21.72 -4.91 -18.10
CA PHE A 14 20.30 -4.78 -18.45
C PHE A 14 19.38 -5.14 -17.28
N TRP A 15 19.66 -6.24 -16.56
CA TRP A 15 18.92 -6.62 -15.36
C TRP A 15 19.03 -5.60 -14.24
N ARG A 16 20.22 -5.03 -14.00
CA ARG A 16 20.40 -3.94 -13.02
C ARG A 16 19.58 -2.71 -13.41
N LYS A 17 19.66 -2.26 -14.66
CA LYS A 17 18.91 -1.11 -15.17
C LYS A 17 17.40 -1.31 -15.04
N ARG A 18 16.90 -2.49 -15.41
CA ARG A 18 15.47 -2.85 -15.32
C ARG A 18 15.01 -2.95 -13.86
N LYS A 19 15.82 -3.54 -12.98
CA LYS A 19 15.56 -3.60 -11.53
C LYS A 19 15.52 -2.21 -10.90
N GLU A 20 16.38 -1.30 -11.36
CA GLU A 20 16.47 0.07 -10.87
C GLU A 20 15.33 0.95 -11.39
N GLU A 21 14.88 0.75 -12.63
CA GLU A 21 13.66 1.36 -13.16
C GLU A 21 12.41 0.84 -12.46
N ILE A 22 12.31 -0.47 -12.23
CA ILE A 22 11.23 -1.07 -11.43
C ILE A 22 11.26 -0.50 -10.02
N ARG A 23 12.43 -0.42 -9.38
CA ARG A 23 12.59 0.16 -8.04
C ARG A 23 12.24 1.65 -8.01
N LYS A 24 12.62 2.44 -9.02
CA LYS A 24 12.25 3.86 -9.16
C LYS A 24 10.76 4.04 -9.38
N ARG A 25 10.12 3.21 -10.22
CA ARG A 25 8.66 3.18 -10.40
C ARG A 25 7.93 2.74 -9.13
N PHE A 26 8.47 1.75 -8.41
CA PHE A 26 7.89 1.28 -7.16
C PHE A 26 8.06 2.32 -6.05
N LEU A 27 9.22 2.98 -5.98
CA LEU A 27 9.49 4.12 -5.10
C LEU A 27 8.61 5.31 -5.48
N SER A 28 8.38 5.60 -6.75
CA SER A 28 7.48 6.68 -7.16
C SER A 28 6.03 6.34 -6.85
N VAL A 29 5.56 5.12 -7.10
CA VAL A 29 4.21 4.68 -6.76
C VAL A 29 4.00 4.66 -5.25
N THR A 30 4.99 4.24 -4.45
CA THR A 30 4.91 4.25 -2.98
C THR A 30 5.09 5.66 -2.40
N GLN A 31 5.88 6.54 -3.01
CA GLN A 31 5.98 7.96 -2.67
C GLN A 31 4.67 8.67 -3.01
N ILE A 32 4.09 8.47 -4.19
CA ILE A 32 2.79 9.01 -4.58
C ILE A 32 1.70 8.46 -3.64
N ALA A 33 1.72 7.17 -3.33
CA ALA A 33 0.80 6.54 -2.38
C ALA A 33 0.94 7.07 -0.93
N SER A 34 2.09 7.64 -0.57
CA SER A 34 2.36 8.15 0.80
C SER A 34 2.32 9.67 0.95
N SER A 35 2.46 10.44 -0.14
CA SER A 35 2.60 11.91 -0.14
C SER A 35 1.42 12.67 -0.74
N VAL A 36 0.53 12.01 -1.47
CA VAL A 36 -0.55 12.67 -2.20
C VAL A 36 -1.85 12.65 -1.38
N ASN A 37 -2.47 13.82 -1.20
CA ASN A 37 -3.87 13.93 -0.79
C ASN A 37 -4.73 13.48 -1.98
N TRP A 38 -4.99 12.18 -2.05
CA TRP A 38 -5.65 11.53 -3.18
C TRP A 38 -7.05 12.06 -3.46
N ASN A 39 -7.70 12.70 -2.47
CA ASN A 39 -8.95 13.42 -2.67
C ASN A 39 -8.84 14.52 -3.74
N VAL A 40 -7.67 15.15 -3.90
CA VAL A 40 -7.41 16.17 -4.94
C VAL A 40 -7.20 15.52 -6.30
N HIS A 41 -6.55 14.35 -6.36
CA HIS A 41 -6.29 13.65 -7.63
C HIS A 41 -7.51 12.97 -8.23
N TYR A 42 -8.48 12.59 -7.40
CA TYR A 42 -9.70 11.91 -7.85
C TYR A 42 -10.89 12.84 -8.05
N ALA A 43 -10.75 14.14 -7.79
CA ALA A 43 -11.83 15.12 -7.89
C ALA A 43 -12.52 15.15 -9.27
N PHE A 44 -11.81 14.74 -10.33
CA PHE A 44 -12.32 14.72 -11.71
C PHE A 44 -12.92 13.37 -12.14
N PHE A 45 -12.81 12.32 -11.32
CA PHE A 45 -13.33 11.00 -11.66
C PHE A 45 -14.56 10.69 -10.81
N LYS A 46 -15.63 10.19 -11.45
CA LYS A 46 -16.79 9.71 -10.70
C LYS A 46 -16.38 8.45 -9.93
N PRO A 47 -16.52 8.43 -8.59
CA PRO A 47 -16.22 7.25 -7.81
C PRO A 47 -17.14 6.10 -8.26
N VAL A 48 -16.55 4.96 -8.59
CA VAL A 48 -17.31 3.72 -8.73
C VAL A 48 -17.71 3.31 -7.31
N THR A 49 -19.00 3.16 -7.01
CA THR A 49 -19.38 2.75 -5.64
C THR A 49 -18.91 1.30 -5.41
N PRO A 50 -18.15 1.00 -4.34
CA PRO A 50 -17.85 -0.39 -3.98
C PRO A 50 -19.14 -1.13 -3.65
N THR A 51 -19.18 -2.42 -3.97
CA THR A 51 -20.24 -3.30 -3.48
C THR A 51 -20.18 -3.42 -1.96
N GLU A 52 -21.30 -3.77 -1.32
CA GLU A 52 -21.33 -3.96 0.13
C GLU A 52 -20.37 -5.06 0.60
N GLU A 53 -20.22 -6.12 -0.20
CA GLU A 53 -19.32 -7.24 0.11
C GLU A 53 -17.86 -6.81 0.07
N GLU A 54 -17.45 -6.06 -0.95
CA GLU A 54 -16.10 -5.49 -1.06
C GLU A 54 -15.80 -4.56 0.11
N LEU A 55 -16.74 -3.69 0.45
CA LEU A 55 -16.59 -2.76 1.57
C LEU A 55 -16.48 -3.51 2.90
N LYS A 56 -17.33 -4.51 3.16
CA LYS A 56 -17.26 -5.35 4.38
C LYS A 56 -15.94 -6.09 4.49
N ARG A 57 -15.47 -6.71 3.38
CA ARG A 57 -14.17 -7.40 3.35
C ARG A 57 -13.02 -6.44 3.64
N PHE A 58 -13.05 -5.24 3.07
CA PHE A 58 -12.01 -4.26 3.29
C PHE A 58 -12.04 -3.68 4.72
N GLN A 59 -13.23 -3.43 5.27
CA GLN A 59 -13.41 -3.02 6.67
C GLN A 59 -12.84 -4.04 7.64
N GLN A 60 -13.05 -5.33 7.39
CA GLN A 60 -12.45 -6.39 8.20
C GLN A 60 -10.92 -6.33 8.14
N LYS A 61 -10.33 -6.24 6.94
CA LYS A 61 -8.87 -6.13 6.77
C LYS A 61 -8.28 -4.92 7.54
N VAL A 62 -8.96 -3.76 7.51
CA VAL A 62 -8.54 -2.57 8.25
C VAL A 62 -8.66 -2.77 9.76
N ARG A 63 -9.74 -3.42 10.21
CA ARG A 63 -9.94 -3.75 11.62
C ARG A 63 -8.83 -4.67 12.15
N ASP A 64 -8.46 -5.70 11.41
CA ASP A 64 -7.38 -6.62 11.81
C ASP A 64 -6.05 -5.88 12.04
N VAL A 65 -5.72 -4.92 11.15
CA VAL A 65 -4.51 -4.08 11.31
C VAL A 65 -4.61 -3.14 12.52
N LYS A 66 -5.80 -2.62 12.85
CA LYS A 66 -6.02 -1.83 14.07
C LYS A 66 -5.85 -2.66 15.33
N GLU A 67 -6.34 -3.89 15.33
CA GLU A 67 -6.17 -4.83 16.45
C GLU A 67 -4.70 -5.19 16.64
N GLU A 68 -3.95 -5.45 15.55
CA GLU A 68 -2.50 -5.61 15.60
C GLU A 68 -1.79 -4.39 16.20
N LEU A 69 -2.18 -3.18 15.80
CA LEU A 69 -1.62 -1.95 16.35
C LEU A 69 -1.88 -1.84 17.86
N LEU A 70 -3.08 -2.17 18.31
CA LEU A 70 -3.44 -2.15 19.73
C LEU A 70 -2.59 -3.14 20.53
N LEU A 71 -2.39 -4.35 20.00
CA LEU A 71 -1.52 -5.35 20.61
C LEU A 71 -0.07 -4.85 20.69
N LEU A 72 0.46 -4.27 19.61
CA LEU A 72 1.81 -3.70 19.60
C LEU A 72 1.97 -2.59 20.64
N LYS A 73 0.99 -1.68 20.76
CA LYS A 73 0.99 -0.62 21.79
C LYS A 73 0.94 -1.16 23.22
N LYS A 74 0.26 -2.30 23.44
CA LYS A 74 0.16 -2.95 24.75
C LYS A 74 1.46 -3.63 25.18
N HIS A 75 2.17 -4.23 24.23
CA HIS A 75 3.35 -5.06 24.51
C HIS A 75 4.68 -4.34 24.30
N PHE A 76 4.71 -3.26 23.50
CA PHE A 76 5.95 -2.58 23.11
C PHE A 76 5.83 -1.06 23.22
N LYS A 77 6.90 -0.40 23.66
CA LYS A 77 7.01 1.05 23.60
C LYS A 77 7.43 1.46 22.17
N PRO A 78 6.67 2.33 21.48
CA PRO A 78 7.04 2.74 20.13
C PRO A 78 8.34 3.55 20.14
N LYS A 79 9.27 3.21 19.25
CA LYS A 79 10.52 3.95 19.01
C LYS A 79 10.23 5.35 18.45
N HIS A 80 9.18 5.46 17.62
CA HIS A 80 8.75 6.71 16.97
C HIS A 80 7.25 6.96 17.20
N PRO A 81 6.84 7.47 18.38
CA PRO A 81 5.42 7.65 18.73
C PRO A 81 4.67 8.60 17.79
N GLN A 82 5.31 9.67 17.31
CA GLN A 82 4.73 10.61 16.36
C GLN A 82 4.41 9.94 15.00
N MET A 83 5.29 9.05 14.54
CA MET A 83 5.07 8.29 13.30
C MET A 83 3.92 7.29 13.46
N VAL A 84 3.81 6.64 14.63
CA VAL A 84 2.68 5.75 14.93
C VAL A 84 1.35 6.51 14.89
N GLN A 85 1.29 7.71 15.47
CA GLN A 85 0.10 8.56 15.43
C GLN A 85 -0.28 8.95 13.99
N ALA A 86 0.71 9.31 13.17
CA ALA A 86 0.47 9.65 11.76
C ALA A 86 -0.03 8.43 10.96
N LEU A 87 0.53 7.25 11.18
CA LEU A 87 0.11 6.00 10.54
C LEU A 87 -1.29 5.55 10.99
N GLU A 88 -1.63 5.75 12.27
CA GLU A 88 -2.96 5.49 12.82
C GLU A 88 -4.02 6.43 12.22
N SER A 89 -3.71 7.72 12.07
CA SER A 89 -4.57 8.66 11.35
C SER A 89 -4.80 8.20 9.90
N LYS A 90 -3.75 7.81 9.17
CA LYS A 90 -3.91 7.25 7.81
C LYS A 90 -4.78 5.99 7.78
N LEU A 91 -4.66 5.11 8.77
CA LEU A 91 -5.48 3.90 8.87
C LEU A 91 -6.96 4.22 9.12
N ASN A 92 -7.25 5.31 9.84
CA ASN A 92 -8.62 5.77 10.09
C ASN A 92 -9.29 6.36 8.85
N HIS A 93 -8.53 7.05 7.99
CA HIS A 93 -9.06 7.62 6.75
C HIS A 93 -9.15 6.62 5.58
N LEU A 94 -8.49 5.47 5.71
CA LEU A 94 -8.35 4.49 4.62
C LEU A 94 -9.70 3.96 4.08
N ILE A 95 -10.72 3.84 4.93
CA ILE A 95 -12.07 3.39 4.52
C ILE A 95 -12.77 4.45 3.66
N GLU A 96 -12.66 5.73 4.02
CA GLU A 96 -13.27 6.81 3.23
C GLU A 96 -12.53 6.99 1.90
N GLU A 97 -11.21 6.82 1.90
CA GLU A 97 -10.42 6.76 0.66
C GLU A 97 -10.84 5.58 -0.22
N TYR A 98 -11.16 4.41 0.36
CA TYR A 98 -11.62 3.24 -0.39
C TYR A 98 -12.96 3.49 -1.09
N LYS A 99 -13.91 4.12 -0.38
CA LYS A 99 -15.23 4.46 -0.92
C LYS A 99 -15.17 5.47 -2.06
N SER A 100 -14.28 6.45 -1.95
CA SER A 100 -14.11 7.53 -2.93
C SER A 100 -13.16 7.18 -4.08
N TYR A 101 -12.53 5.99 -4.05
CA TYR A 101 -11.57 5.59 -5.06
C TYR A 101 -12.25 5.29 -6.40
N PRO A 102 -11.86 5.97 -7.50
CA PRO A 102 -12.61 5.91 -8.76
C PRO A 102 -12.24 4.76 -9.69
N PHE A 103 -11.13 4.04 -9.44
CA PHE A 103 -10.63 3.02 -10.37
C PHE A 103 -11.06 1.61 -9.98
N SER A 104 -11.14 0.73 -10.99
CA SER A 104 -11.54 -0.68 -10.83
C SER A 104 -10.49 -1.54 -10.12
N ASN A 105 -9.22 -1.12 -10.11
CA ASN A 105 -8.14 -1.82 -9.39
C ASN A 105 -8.13 -1.53 -7.87
N ARG A 106 -9.27 -1.13 -7.31
CA ARG A 106 -9.42 -0.68 -5.91
C ARG A 106 -8.87 -1.69 -4.92
N GLU A 107 -9.26 -2.95 -5.05
CA GLU A 107 -8.88 -3.97 -4.07
C GLU A 107 -7.36 -4.17 -4.03
N GLU A 108 -6.71 -4.32 -5.20
CA GLU A 108 -5.26 -4.48 -5.30
C GLU A 108 -4.52 -3.25 -4.76
N PHE A 109 -4.95 -2.06 -5.16
CA PHE A 109 -4.34 -0.80 -4.72
C PHE A 109 -4.38 -0.64 -3.20
N PHE A 110 -5.55 -0.86 -2.59
CA PHE A 110 -5.71 -0.72 -1.14
C PHE A 110 -5.08 -1.88 -0.36
N GLN A 111 -4.98 -3.07 -0.93
CA GLN A 111 -4.23 -4.17 -0.33
C GLN A 111 -2.74 -3.84 -0.20
N ILE A 112 -2.13 -3.26 -1.25
CA ILE A 112 -0.73 -2.82 -1.22
C ILE A 112 -0.54 -1.73 -0.16
N ARG A 113 -1.44 -0.74 -0.10
CA ARG A 113 -1.37 0.35 0.89
C ARG A 113 -1.55 -0.16 2.32
N LEU A 114 -2.47 -1.08 2.55
CA LEU A 114 -2.70 -1.67 3.87
C LEU A 114 -1.47 -2.48 4.32
N ASN A 115 -0.87 -3.26 3.43
CA ASN A 115 0.38 -3.99 3.71
C ASN A 115 1.54 -3.04 4.03
N PHE A 116 1.65 -1.93 3.30
CA PHE A 116 2.63 -0.89 3.60
C PHE A 116 2.43 -0.30 4.99
N LEU A 117 1.19 0.10 5.35
CA LEU A 117 0.87 0.64 6.67
C LEU A 117 1.18 -0.36 7.78
N ARG A 118 0.78 -1.63 7.62
CA ARG A 118 1.07 -2.71 8.57
C ARG A 118 2.58 -2.88 8.80
N ASN A 119 3.37 -2.90 7.73
CA ASN A 119 4.83 -3.03 7.84
C ASN A 119 5.49 -1.79 8.45
N ALA A 120 5.01 -0.59 8.11
CA ALA A 120 5.49 0.66 8.69
C ALA A 120 5.21 0.73 10.20
N LEU A 121 4.00 0.30 10.63
CA LEU A 121 3.65 0.19 12.03
C LEU A 121 4.58 -0.79 12.75
N LYS A 122 4.76 -2.01 12.24
CA LYS A 122 5.66 -3.00 12.86
C LYS A 122 7.09 -2.48 13.05
N LYS A 123 7.64 -1.78 12.04
CA LYS A 123 8.97 -1.15 12.14
C LYS A 123 9.06 -0.08 13.24
N CYS A 124 7.97 0.60 13.56
CA CYS A 124 7.96 1.60 14.65
C CYS A 124 8.08 0.97 16.04
N PHE A 125 7.78 -0.32 16.21
CA PHE A 125 7.84 -1.02 17.50
C PHE A 125 9.01 -2.00 17.59
N VAL A 126 9.23 -2.80 16.55
CA VAL A 126 10.21 -3.90 16.58
C VAL A 126 11.58 -3.46 16.05
N GLY A 127 11.61 -2.42 15.20
CA GLY A 127 12.78 -1.76 14.57
C GLY A 127 14.03 -2.60 14.41
#